data_AF-A0A662GA35-F1
#
_entry.id   AF-A0A662GA35-F1
#
_cell.length_a   1.000
_cell.length_b   1.000
_cell.length_c   1.000
_cell.angle_alpha   90.00
_cell.angle_beta   90.00
_cell.angle_gamma   90.00
#
_symmetry.space_group_name_H-M   'P 1'
#
loop_
_entity.id
_entity.type
_entity.pdbx_description
1 polymer ?
#
loop_
_entity_poly.entity_id
_entity_poly.type
_entity_poly.pdbx_seq_one_letter_code
_entity_poly.pdbx_strand_id
1 'polypeptide(L)' 'VVGSIDNKRRRIAKLKGNKILVRLNAVALPEPALKYIIAHEIAHIFNKRHTKRFWRMVETIYPEYEVGLKLLREYEEFL' A
#
# COMPACT_ATOMS: atom_id res chain seq x y z
N VAL A 1 -2.45 11.05 6.86
CA VAL A 1 -1.55 10.29 7.75
C VAL A 1 -2.23 10.15 9.12
N VAL A 2 -2.10 9.01 9.80
CA VAL A 2 -2.75 8.73 11.09
C VAL A 2 -1.80 7.99 12.05
N GLY A 3 -2.03 8.10 13.37
CA GLY A 3 -1.27 7.34 14.37
C GLY A 3 -1.64 5.85 14.41
N SER A 4 -2.91 5.51 14.16
CA SER A 4 -3.38 4.13 14.05
C SER A 4 -4.50 4.03 12.99
N ILE A 5 -4.62 2.85 12.36
CA ILE A 5 -5.64 2.58 11.32
C ILE A 5 -6.78 1.72 11.88
N ASP A 6 -6.42 0.58 12.46
CA ASP A 6 -7.29 -0.39 13.12
C ASP A 6 -6.46 -1.26 14.09
N ASN A 7 -7.08 -2.27 14.70
CA ASN A 7 -6.42 -3.17 15.65
C ASN A 7 -5.38 -4.11 15.02
N LYS A 8 -5.15 -4.06 13.69
CA LYS A 8 -4.14 -4.88 13.02
C LYS A 8 -2.79 -4.18 13.05
N ARG A 9 -1.89 -4.60 13.94
CA ARG A 9 -0.56 -4.01 14.14
C ARG A 9 0.25 -3.83 12.85
N ARG A 10 0.20 -4.76 11.91
CA ARG A 10 0.99 -4.74 10.67
C ARG A 10 0.38 -3.94 9.51
N ARG A 11 -0.81 -3.35 9.67
CA ARG A 11 -1.47 -2.64 8.57
C ARG A 11 -0.88 -1.23 8.38
N ILE A 12 -0.11 -1.03 7.33
CA ILE A 12 0.57 0.24 7.04
C ILE A 12 -0.36 1.26 6.35
N ALA A 13 -1.25 0.81 5.46
CA ALA A 13 -2.26 1.66 4.83
C ALA A 13 -3.63 0.97 4.68
N LYS A 14 -4.65 1.77 4.36
CA LYS A 14 -6.03 1.32 4.09
C LYS A 14 -6.87 2.36 3.37
N LEU A 15 -7.59 1.93 2.34
CA LEU A 15 -8.72 2.64 1.79
C LEU A 15 -9.93 2.52 2.75
N LYS A 16 -10.40 3.65 3.29
CA LYS A 16 -11.60 3.78 4.13
C LYS A 16 -12.57 4.78 3.49
N GLY A 17 -13.63 4.28 2.87
CA GLY A 17 -14.52 5.10 2.06
C GLY A 17 -13.75 5.71 0.89
N ASN A 18 -13.66 7.04 0.83
CA ASN A 18 -12.90 7.80 -0.15
C ASN A 18 -11.54 8.31 0.36
N LYS A 19 -11.07 7.85 1.52
CA LYS A 19 -9.80 8.28 2.14
C LYS A 19 -8.80 7.13 2.14
N ILE A 20 -7.56 7.42 1.79
CA ILE A 20 -6.44 6.51 2.03
C ILE A 20 -5.81 6.92 3.36
N LEU A 21 -5.87 6.02 4.34
CA LEU A 21 -5.22 6.18 5.62
C LEU A 21 -3.83 5.54 5.52
N VAL A 22 -2.80 6.27 5.93
CA VAL A 22 -1.40 5.80 5.96
C VAL A 22 -0.86 6.06 7.36
N ARG A 23 -0.21 5.07 7.96
CA ARG A 23 0.43 5.23 9.28
C ARG A 23 1.63 6.15 9.22
N LEU A 24 1.90 6.85 10.32
CA LEU A 24 3.03 7.75 10.42
C LEU A 24 4.39 7.03 10.23
N ASN A 25 4.54 5.81 10.76
CA ASN A 25 5.79 5.04 10.63
C ASN A 25 6.15 4.67 9.18
N ALA A 26 5.21 4.75 8.24
CA ALA A 26 5.49 4.58 6.82
C ALA A 26 6.50 5.61 6.29
N VAL A 27 6.73 6.73 6.98
CA VAL A 27 7.77 7.71 6.63
C VAL A 27 9.19 7.12 6.57
N ALA A 28 9.43 6.00 7.27
CA ALA A 28 10.70 5.28 7.23
C ALA A 28 10.89 4.40 5.98
N LEU A 29 9.84 4.22 5.17
CA LEU A 29 9.90 3.40 3.97
C LEU A 29 10.59 4.14 2.82
N PRO A 30 11.34 3.42 1.96
CA PRO A 30 11.81 3.95 0.70
C PRO A 30 10.66 4.46 -0.17
N GLU A 31 10.92 5.48 -0.98
CA GLU A 31 9.93 6.09 -1.87
C GLU A 31 9.22 5.05 -2.78
N PRO A 32 9.89 4.05 -3.39
CA PRO A 32 9.20 3.05 -4.20
C PRO A 32 8.19 2.21 -3.40
N ALA A 33 8.49 1.89 -2.13
CA ALA A 33 7.58 1.17 -1.26
C ALA A 33 6.35 2.02 -0.91
N LEU A 34 6.55 3.32 -0.67
CA LEU A 34 5.45 4.27 -0.49
C LEU A 34 4.56 4.37 -1.74
N LYS A 35 5.16 4.50 -2.93
CA LYS A 35 4.44 4.51 -4.21
C LYS A 35 3.62 3.24 -4.40
N TYR A 36 4.20 2.07 -4.10
CA TYR A 36 3.50 0.79 -4.16
C TYR A 36 2.28 0.75 -3.22
N ILE A 37 2.43 1.16 -1.96
CA ILE A 37 1.32 1.19 -1.00
C ILE A 37 0.16 2.06 -1.51
N ILE A 38 0.46 3.25 -2.03
CA ILE A 38 -0.58 4.15 -2.54
C ILE A 38 -1.27 3.56 -3.78
N ALA A 39 -0.50 3.02 -4.73
CA ALA A 39 -1.06 2.33 -5.90
C ALA A 39 -1.96 1.15 -5.51
N HIS A 40 -1.55 0.38 -4.49
CA HIS A 40 -2.30 -0.73 -3.92
C HIS A 40 -3.66 -0.29 -3.36
N GLU A 41 -3.69 0.78 -2.56
CA GLU A 41 -4.94 1.29 -1.97
C GLU A 41 -5.85 1.95 -3.02
N ILE A 42 -5.30 2.58 -4.06
CA ILE A 42 -6.09 3.09 -5.19
C ILE A 42 -6.70 1.93 -5.99
N ALA A 43 -5.95 0.85 -6.25
CA ALA A 43 -6.47 -0.32 -6.94
C ALA A 43 -7.68 -0.95 -6.20
N HIS A 44 -7.72 -0.82 -4.87
CA HIS A 44 -8.87 -1.22 -4.05
C HIS A 44 -10.15 -0.39 -4.28
N ILE A 45 -10.09 0.75 -4.96
CA ILE A 45 -11.29 1.47 -5.42
C ILE A 45 -12.03 0.64 -6.48
N PHE A 46 -11.29 0.05 -7.42
CA PHE A 46 -11.84 -0.69 -8.56
C PHE A 46 -12.08 -2.17 -8.27
N ASN A 47 -11.25 -2.78 -7.42
CA ASN A 47 -11.36 -4.20 -7.09
C ASN A 47 -10.95 -4.48 -5.64
N LYS A 48 -11.89 -4.97 -4.83
CA LYS A 48 -11.66 -5.21 -3.39
C LYS A 48 -10.79 -6.43 -3.09
N ARG A 49 -10.66 -7.37 -4.03
CA ARG A 49 -9.90 -8.62 -3.85
C ARG A 49 -8.65 -8.58 -4.74
N HIS A 50 -7.54 -9.16 -4.28
CA HIS A 50 -6.26 -9.25 -5.02
C HIS A 50 -6.29 -10.24 -6.19
N THR A 51 -7.30 -10.15 -7.07
CA THR A 51 -7.43 -10.98 -8.27
C THR A 51 -6.54 -10.46 -9.40
N LYS A 52 -6.46 -11.19 -10.54
CA LYS A 52 -5.71 -10.73 -11.73
C LYS A 52 -6.09 -9.30 -12.17
N ARG A 53 -7.37 -8.92 -12.06
CA ARG A 53 -7.84 -7.57 -12.40
C ARG A 53 -7.29 -6.52 -11.43
N PHE A 54 -7.13 -6.85 -10.15
CA PHE A 54 -6.51 -5.95 -9.17
C PHE A 54 -5.05 -5.68 -9.54
N TRP A 55 -4.27 -6.73 -9.79
CA TRP A 55 -2.85 -6.58 -10.12
C TRP A 55 -2.62 -5.82 -11.42
N ARG A 56 -3.46 -6.04 -12.44
CA ARG A 56 -3.44 -5.21 -13.66
C ARG A 56 -3.67 -3.73 -13.37
N MET A 57 -4.55 -3.40 -12.42
CA MET A 57 -4.75 -2.00 -12.01
C MET A 57 -3.55 -1.44 -11.27
N VAL A 58 -2.94 -2.21 -10.37
CA VAL A 58 -1.70 -1.79 -9.68
C VAL A 58 -0.61 -1.48 -10.71
N GLU A 59 -0.37 -2.39 -11.66
CA GLU A 59 0.61 -2.24 -12.74
C GLU A 59 0.29 -1.05 -13.65
N THR A 60 -0.99 -0.80 -13.94
CA THR A 60 -1.41 0.38 -14.73
C THR A 60 -1.11 1.69 -13.99
N ILE A 61 -1.29 1.73 -12.67
CA ILE A 61 -1.05 2.93 -11.85
C ILE A 61 0.44 3.14 -11.62
N TYR A 62 1.17 2.04 -11.39
CA TYR A 62 2.60 2.04 -11.13
C TYR A 62 3.24 0.84 -11.84
N PRO A 63 3.80 1.03 -13.05
CA PRO A 63 4.37 -0.07 -13.84
C PRO A 63 5.50 -0.82 -13.13
N GLU A 64 6.32 -0.11 -12.33
CA GLU A 64 7.43 -0.70 -11.57
C GLU A 64 7.04 -1.17 -10.16
N TYR A 65 5.75 -1.48 -9.94
CA TYR A 65 5.22 -1.84 -8.61
C TYR A 65 5.95 -2.99 -7.92
N GLU A 66 6.55 -3.90 -8.70
CA GLU A 66 7.29 -5.05 -8.17
C GLU A 66 8.52 -4.61 -7.35
N VAL A 67 9.18 -3.53 -7.75
CA VAL A 67 10.31 -2.94 -6.99
C VAL A 67 9.83 -2.43 -5.64
N GLY A 68 8.72 -1.68 -5.64
CA GLY A 68 8.12 -1.17 -4.42
C GLY A 68 7.58 -2.27 -3.51
N LEU A 69 6.99 -3.33 -4.07
CA LEU A 69 6.51 -4.50 -3.34
C LEU A 69 7.68 -5.26 -2.67
N LYS A 70 8.78 -5.45 -3.41
CA LYS A 70 9.99 -6.09 -2.86
C LYS A 70 10.53 -5.29 -1.68
N LEU A 71 10.73 -3.98 -1.86
CA LEU A 71 11.21 -3.10 -0.80
C LEU A 71 10.25 -3.05 0.40
N LEU A 72 8.93 -3.04 0.16
CA LEU A 72 7.98 -3.08 1.27
C LEU A 72 8.15 -4.34 2.12
N ARG A 73 8.36 -5.51 1.50
CA ARG A 73 8.56 -6.77 2.23
C ARG A 73 9.86 -6.79 3.03
N GLU A 74 10.92 -6.23 2.47
CA GLU A 74 12.22 -6.10 3.16
C GLU A 74 12.11 -5.18 4.38
N TYR A 75 11.30 -4.12 4.30
CA TYR A 75 11.14 -3.16 5.39
C TYR A 75 10.01 -3.51 6.37
N GLU A 76 9.07 -4.38 6.02
CA GLU A 76 7.94 -4.80 6.87
C GLU A 76 8.39 -5.46 8.17
N GLU A 77 9.58 -6.09 8.18
CA GLU A 77 10.16 -6.69 9.38
C GLU A 77 10.62 -5.64 10.41
N PHE A 78 10.80 -4.39 9.98
CA PHE A 78 11.32 -3.29 10.79
C PHE A 78 10.23 -2.28 11.20
N LEU A 79 8.96 -2.49 10.79
CA LEU A 79 7.81 -1.60 11.03
C LEU A 79 6.83 -2.12 12.08
#